data_AF-A0A8S0H3Q8-F1
#
_entry.id   AF-A0A8S0H3Q8-F1
#
_cell.length_a   1.000
_cell.length_b   1.000
_cell.length_c   1.000
_cell.angle_alpha   90.00
_cell.angle_beta   90.00
_cell.angle_gamma   90.00
#
_symmetry.space_group_name_H-M   'P 1'
#
loop_
_entity.id
_entity.type
_entity.pdbx_description
1 polymer ?
#
loop_
_entity_poly.entity_id
_entity_poly.type
_entity_poly.pdbx_seq_one_letter_code
_entity_poly.pdbx_strand_id
1 'polypeptide(L)'
;MLKDGHECATPLPEFLLEAQALLARSEDCLSHLHLIRNDEEAINCLLASLLSLAQAAARHAVSPLAEFSLHIHGVLKRTPHPLDLNDPILDALKSCLTLMAWQLELIDPRNGQLNLDDSEQVMLIEELTEQVGQNCNCTYPSCSH
;
A
#
# COMPACT_ATOMS: atom_id res chain seq x y z
N MET A 1 30.59 10.77 22.66
CA MET A 1 30.78 10.29 21.27
C MET A 1 29.42 9.91 20.73
N LEU A 2 28.88 10.75 19.86
CA LEU A 2 27.67 10.44 19.10
C LEU A 2 28.07 9.31 18.13
N LYS A 3 27.42 8.15 18.23
CA LYS A 3 27.54 7.13 17.18
C LYS A 3 26.70 7.65 16.03
N ASP A 4 27.34 8.18 15.00
CA ASP A 4 26.75 8.32 13.68
C ASP A 4 26.29 6.93 13.23
N GLY A 5 25.04 6.61 13.53
CA GLY A 5 24.33 5.48 12.98
C GLY A 5 24.03 5.81 11.53
N HIS A 6 25.06 5.80 10.69
CA HIS A 6 24.84 5.70 9.26
C HIS A 6 24.32 4.28 9.04
N GLU A 7 23.01 4.09 9.20
CA GLU A 7 22.31 2.93 8.68
C GLU A 7 22.59 2.93 7.18
N CYS A 8 23.61 2.17 6.78
CA CYS A 8 23.93 1.97 5.38
C CYS A 8 22.70 1.29 4.80
N ALA A 9 22.00 1.97 3.90
CA ALA A 9 20.88 1.36 3.20
C ALA A 9 21.36 0.02 2.62
N THR A 10 20.50 -0.99 2.67
CA THR A 10 20.76 -2.29 2.04
C THR A 10 21.15 -2.08 0.58
N PRO A 11 21.92 -2.98 -0.06
CA PRO A 11 22.18 -2.88 -1.49
C PRO A 11 20.89 -2.83 -2.31
N LEU A 12 20.87 -2.06 -3.40
CA LEU A 12 19.68 -1.91 -4.27
C LEU A 12 19.07 -3.25 -4.74
N PRO A 13 19.86 -4.27 -5.16
CA PRO A 13 19.29 -5.57 -5.52
C PRO A 13 18.58 -6.29 -4.36
N GLU A 14 19.09 -6.15 -3.14
CA GLU A 14 18.48 -6.73 -1.94
C GLU A 14 17.17 -6.00 -1.61
N PHE A 15 17.15 -4.68 -1.76
CA PHE A 15 15.91 -3.91 -1.65
C PHE A 15 14.87 -4.30 -2.69
N LEU A 16 15.24 -4.45 -3.96
CA LEU A 16 14.28 -4.84 -5.00
C LEU A 16 13.68 -6.22 -4.71
N LEU A 17 14.49 -7.16 -4.21
CA LEU A 17 14.02 -8.48 -3.79
C LEU A 17 13.09 -8.39 -2.57
N GLU A 18 13.45 -7.60 -1.55
CA GLU A 18 12.62 -7.36 -0.37
C GLU A 18 11.28 -6.73 -0.77
N ALA A 19 11.31 -5.71 -1.62
CA ALA A 19 10.13 -4.98 -2.07
C ALA A 19 9.19 -5.87 -2.89
N GLN A 20 9.72 -6.71 -3.80
CA GLN A 20 8.92 -7.70 -4.53
C GLN A 20 8.28 -8.73 -3.59
N ALA A 21 9.01 -9.21 -2.57
CA ALA A 21 8.47 -10.15 -1.60
C ALA A 21 7.35 -9.53 -0.74
N LEU A 22 7.50 -8.26 -0.36
CA LEU A 22 6.47 -7.51 0.38
C LEU A 22 5.24 -7.22 -0.47
N LEU A 23 5.42 -6.90 -1.76
CA LEU A 23 4.32 -6.71 -2.69
C LEU A 23 3.56 -8.02 -2.93
N ALA A 24 4.27 -9.11 -3.23
CA ALA A 24 3.65 -10.43 -3.42
C ALA A 24 2.84 -10.87 -2.19
N ARG A 25 3.38 -10.63 -0.97
CA ARG A 25 2.64 -10.87 0.27
C ARG A 25 1.36 -10.03 0.38
N SER A 26 1.42 -8.77 -0.06
CA SER A 26 0.24 -7.88 -0.07
C SER A 26 -0.83 -8.41 -1.02
N GLU A 27 -0.43 -8.91 -2.20
CA GLU A 27 -1.32 -9.51 -3.20
C GLU A 27 -1.92 -10.85 -2.72
N ASP A 28 -1.15 -11.67 -2.02
CA ASP A 28 -1.63 -12.91 -1.39
C ASP A 28 -2.68 -12.60 -0.32
N CYS A 29 -2.39 -11.64 0.56
CA CYS A 29 -3.33 -11.22 1.61
C CYS A 29 -4.60 -10.59 1.01
N LEU A 30 -4.50 -9.85 -0.09
CA LEU A 30 -5.67 -9.36 -0.84
C LEU A 30 -6.49 -10.50 -1.46
N SER A 31 -5.82 -11.47 -2.08
CA SER A 31 -6.48 -12.64 -2.68
C SER A 31 -7.22 -13.47 -1.63
N HIS A 32 -6.64 -13.61 -0.44
CA HIS A 32 -7.28 -14.25 0.70
C HIS A 32 -8.53 -13.48 1.16
N LEU A 33 -8.48 -12.14 1.17
CA LEU A 33 -9.64 -11.30 1.56
C LEU A 33 -10.81 -11.37 0.59
N HIS A 34 -10.56 -11.63 -0.70
CA HIS A 34 -11.62 -11.94 -1.67
C HIS A 34 -12.31 -13.28 -1.39
N LEU A 35 -11.62 -14.23 -0.73
CA LEU A 35 -12.18 -15.54 -0.37
C LEU A 35 -12.83 -15.51 1.00
N ILE A 36 -12.20 -14.84 1.96
CA ILE A 36 -12.61 -14.74 3.36
C ILE A 36 -12.69 -13.26 3.72
N ARG A 37 -13.88 -12.70 3.53
CA ARG A 37 -14.13 -11.29 3.81
C ARG A 37 -13.90 -10.97 5.29
N ASN A 38 -13.24 -9.84 5.54
CA ASN A 38 -12.95 -9.32 6.87
C ASN A 38 -12.12 -10.27 7.77
N ASP A 39 -11.28 -11.10 7.15
CA ASP A 39 -10.25 -11.86 7.87
C ASP A 39 -9.24 -10.89 8.49
N GLU A 40 -9.25 -10.80 9.82
CA GLU A 40 -8.43 -9.86 10.59
C GLU A 40 -6.93 -10.13 10.42
N GLU A 41 -6.52 -11.40 10.29
CA GLU A 41 -5.11 -11.75 10.07
C GLU A 41 -4.64 -11.30 8.70
N ALA A 42 -5.46 -11.49 7.66
CA ALA A 42 -5.14 -11.03 6.31
C ALA A 42 -5.14 -9.50 6.19
N ILE A 43 -6.05 -8.79 6.88
CA ILE A 43 -6.03 -7.32 6.96
C ILE A 43 -4.74 -6.83 7.64
N ASN A 44 -4.40 -7.40 8.79
CA ASN A 44 -3.19 -7.02 9.52
C ASN A 44 -1.92 -7.34 8.73
N CYS A 45 -1.88 -8.48 8.03
CA CYS A 45 -0.83 -8.85 7.09
C CYS A 45 -0.66 -7.79 5.99
N LEU A 46 -1.75 -7.41 5.33
CA LEU A 46 -1.74 -6.42 4.25
C LEU A 46 -1.20 -5.07 4.74
N LEU A 47 -1.73 -4.57 5.85
CA LEU A 47 -1.28 -3.31 6.45
C LEU A 47 0.21 -3.35 6.82
N ALA A 48 0.67 -4.42 7.47
CA ALA A 48 2.08 -4.56 7.85
C ALA A 48 3.00 -4.63 6.63
N SER A 49 2.57 -5.31 5.56
CA SER A 49 3.34 -5.46 4.32
C SER A 49 3.47 -4.13 3.58
N LEU A 50 2.36 -3.38 3.42
CA LEU A 50 2.35 -2.03 2.84
C LEU A 50 3.22 -1.05 3.61
N LEU A 51 3.14 -1.07 4.95
CA LEU A 51 3.97 -0.20 5.79
C LEU A 51 5.46 -0.55 5.66
N SER A 52 5.80 -1.84 5.63
CA SER A 52 7.18 -2.30 5.45
C SER A 52 7.72 -1.91 4.08
N LEU A 53 6.89 -2.01 3.03
CA LEU A 53 7.24 -1.60 1.67
C LEU A 53 7.52 -0.10 1.61
N ALA A 54 6.65 0.71 2.22
CA ALA A 54 6.84 2.16 2.31
C ALA A 54 8.17 2.52 2.99
N GLN A 55 8.49 1.86 4.10
CA GLN A 55 9.73 2.06 4.83
C GLN A 55 10.96 1.63 4.03
N ALA A 56 10.89 0.48 3.34
CA ALA A 56 11.97 -0.02 2.50
C ALA A 56 12.26 0.94 1.35
N ALA A 57 11.22 1.40 0.64
CA ALA A 57 11.33 2.36 -0.46
C ALA A 57 11.88 3.71 0.03
N ALA A 58 11.46 4.19 1.20
CA ALA A 58 11.96 5.44 1.79
C ALA A 58 13.46 5.38 2.11
N ARG A 59 13.96 4.25 2.63
CA ARG A 59 15.41 4.04 2.89
C ARG A 59 16.26 4.12 1.62
N HIS A 60 15.67 3.84 0.46
CA HIS A 60 16.30 3.86 -0.85
C HIS A 60 15.97 5.13 -1.66
N ALA A 61 15.30 6.11 -1.05
CA ALA A 61 14.85 7.33 -1.71
C ALA A 61 13.97 7.10 -2.96
N VAL A 62 13.23 5.98 -3.00
CA VAL A 62 12.23 5.69 -4.03
C VAL A 62 10.90 6.32 -3.60
N SER A 63 10.87 7.65 -3.57
CA SER A 63 9.75 8.43 -3.01
C SER A 63 8.37 8.09 -3.60
N PRO A 64 8.19 7.95 -4.94
CA PRO A 64 6.87 7.68 -5.49
C PRO A 64 6.26 6.39 -4.96
N LEU A 65 7.06 5.33 -4.79
CA LEU A 65 6.61 4.07 -4.22
C LEU A 65 6.36 4.19 -2.71
N ALA A 66 7.28 4.84 -1.99
CA ALA A 66 7.19 5.00 -0.54
C ALA A 66 5.92 5.75 -0.12
N GLU A 67 5.64 6.88 -0.75
CA GLU A 67 4.50 7.74 -0.46
C GLU A 67 3.18 7.06 -0.83
N PHE A 68 3.14 6.39 -1.99
CA PHE A 68 1.95 5.68 -2.43
C PHE A 68 1.59 4.50 -1.52
N SER A 69 2.56 3.67 -1.13
CA SER A 69 2.35 2.59 -0.16
C SER A 69 1.87 3.12 1.20
N LEU A 70 2.43 4.24 1.66
CA LEU A 70 2.04 4.87 2.92
C LEU A 70 0.62 5.46 2.87
N HIS A 71 0.24 6.08 1.75
CA HIS A 71 -1.11 6.62 1.56
C HIS A 71 -2.16 5.52 1.59
N ILE A 72 -1.98 4.42 0.86
CA ILE A 72 -2.90 3.27 0.88
C ILE A 72 -3.03 2.71 2.30
N HIS A 73 -1.91 2.46 2.97
CA HIS A 73 -1.92 2.02 4.37
C HIS A 73 -2.69 3.01 5.27
N GLY A 74 -2.50 4.32 5.05
CA GLY A 74 -3.22 5.37 5.78
C GLY A 74 -4.73 5.36 5.56
N VAL A 75 -5.18 5.17 4.31
CA VAL A 75 -6.60 5.08 3.95
C VAL A 75 -7.23 3.87 4.65
N LEU A 76 -6.60 2.70 4.55
CA LEU A 76 -7.10 1.47 5.16
C LEU A 76 -7.12 1.50 6.69
N LYS A 77 -6.15 2.16 7.32
CA LYS A 77 -6.05 2.24 8.80
C LYS A 77 -7.03 3.23 9.43
N ARG A 78 -7.51 4.24 8.69
CA ARG A 78 -8.38 5.31 9.21
C ARG A 78 -9.84 4.90 9.38
N THR A 79 -10.21 3.67 9.02
CA THR A 79 -11.58 3.20 9.12
C THR A 79 -11.91 2.74 10.56
N PRO A 80 -13.06 3.15 11.11
CA PRO A 80 -13.52 2.61 12.38
C PRO A 80 -13.81 1.11 12.24
N HIS A 81 -13.37 0.33 13.24
CA HIS A 81 -13.57 -1.13 13.27
C HIS A 81 -15.05 -1.54 13.10
N PRO A 82 -15.34 -2.72 12.50
CA PRO A 82 -14.46 -3.51 11.63
C PRO A 82 -14.49 -2.95 10.20
N LEU A 83 -13.31 -2.79 9.59
CA LEU A 83 -13.13 -2.41 8.19
C LEU A 83 -13.85 -3.46 7.32
N ASP A 84 -15.02 -3.12 6.78
CA ASP A 84 -15.73 -4.00 5.84
C ASP A 84 -15.10 -3.87 4.46
N LEU A 85 -14.07 -4.68 4.19
CA LEU A 85 -13.41 -4.74 2.89
C LEU A 85 -14.30 -5.48 1.90
N ASN A 86 -15.26 -4.76 1.35
CA ASN A 86 -16.13 -5.26 0.29
C ASN A 86 -15.38 -5.35 -1.06
N ASP A 87 -16.00 -6.01 -2.05
CA ASP A 87 -15.37 -6.26 -3.34
C ASP A 87 -14.89 -4.97 -4.05
N PRO A 88 -15.66 -3.85 -4.09
CA PRO A 88 -15.16 -2.59 -4.66
C PRO A 88 -13.87 -2.08 -4.03
N ILE A 89 -13.73 -2.14 -2.70
CA ILE A 89 -12.50 -1.72 -2.02
C ILE A 89 -11.35 -2.68 -2.36
N LEU A 90 -11.62 -3.99 -2.40
CA LEU A 90 -10.60 -4.98 -2.75
C LEU A 90 -10.13 -4.82 -4.21
N ASP A 91 -11.03 -4.51 -5.15
CA ASP A 91 -10.70 -4.24 -6.56
C ASP A 91 -9.90 -2.94 -6.73
N ALA A 92 -10.25 -1.88 -5.98
CA ALA A 92 -9.47 -0.64 -5.94
C ALA A 92 -8.05 -0.89 -5.38
N LEU A 93 -7.93 -1.71 -4.32
CA LEU A 93 -6.63 -2.12 -3.78
C LEU A 93 -5.83 -2.93 -4.79
N LYS A 94 -6.46 -3.85 -5.52
CA LYS A 94 -5.81 -4.63 -6.57
C LYS A 94 -5.19 -3.74 -7.64
N SER A 95 -5.91 -2.71 -8.07
CA SER A 95 -5.41 -1.72 -9.03
C SER A 95 -4.19 -0.98 -8.48
N CYS A 96 -4.22 -0.60 -7.20
CA CYS A 96 -3.07 0.01 -6.54
C CYS A 96 -1.85 -0.92 -6.47
N LEU A 97 -2.03 -2.19 -6.09
CA LEU A 97 -0.92 -3.15 -6.04
C LEU A 97 -0.35 -3.47 -7.43
N THR A 98 -1.21 -3.50 -8.45
CA THR A 98 -0.80 -3.65 -9.86
C THR A 98 0.11 -2.49 -10.29
N LEU A 99 -0.25 -1.25 -9.95
CA LEU A 99 0.61 -0.11 -10.22
C LEU A 99 1.95 -0.23 -9.48
N MET A 100 1.96 -0.67 -8.21
CA MET A 100 3.22 -0.90 -7.48
C MET A 100 4.10 -1.95 -8.15
N ALA A 101 3.53 -3.01 -8.71
CA ALA A 101 4.29 -4.02 -9.45
C ALA A 101 5.01 -3.37 -10.63
N TRP A 102 4.29 -2.56 -11.42
CA TRP A 102 4.90 -1.81 -12.52
C TRP A 102 5.95 -0.82 -12.04
N GLN A 103 5.73 -0.13 -10.92
CA GLN A 103 6.72 0.77 -10.34
C GLN A 103 8.02 0.04 -9.99
N LEU A 104 7.94 -1.13 -9.36
CA LEU A 104 9.13 -1.93 -9.04
C LEU A 104 9.89 -2.38 -10.30
N GLU A 105 9.18 -2.71 -11.38
CA GLU A 105 9.79 -3.05 -12.67
C GLU A 105 10.46 -1.86 -13.36
N LEU A 106 9.97 -0.64 -13.11
CA LEU A 106 10.47 0.60 -13.70
C LEU A 106 11.62 1.25 -12.92
N ILE A 107 11.94 0.77 -11.71
CA ILE A 107 13.08 1.27 -10.94
C ILE A 107 14.37 1.01 -11.72
N ASP A 108 15.15 2.06 -11.97
CA ASP A 108 16.44 1.94 -12.63
C ASP A 108 17.39 1.09 -11.75
N PRO A 109 17.87 -0.06 -12.24
CA PRO A 109 18.66 -1.00 -11.45
C PRO A 109 20.09 -0.50 -11.15
N ARG A 110 20.50 0.64 -11.70
CA ARG A 110 21.83 1.24 -11.50
C ARG A 110 21.82 2.29 -10.40
N ASN A 111 20.73 3.03 -10.24
CA ASN A 111 20.68 4.18 -9.35
C ASN A 111 19.43 4.22 -8.45
N GLY A 112 18.48 3.29 -8.61
CA GLY A 112 17.25 3.21 -7.82
C GLY A 112 16.21 4.28 -8.15
N GLN A 113 16.40 5.06 -9.22
CA GLN A 113 15.47 6.12 -9.58
C GLN A 113 14.19 5.56 -10.20
N LEU A 114 13.08 6.20 -9.87
CA LEU A 114 11.76 5.92 -10.41
C LEU A 114 11.19 7.21 -10.97
N ASN A 115 11.31 7.38 -12.30
CA ASN A 115 10.90 8.60 -12.99
C ASN A 115 9.51 8.42 -13.60
N LEU A 116 8.49 8.78 -12.83
CA LEU A 116 7.09 8.74 -13.25
C LEU A 116 6.34 9.94 -12.69
N ASP A 117 5.32 10.37 -13.41
CA ASP A 117 4.37 11.32 -12.86
C ASP A 117 3.46 10.64 -11.83
N ASP A 118 2.78 11.45 -11.03
CA ASP A 118 1.93 11.01 -9.93
C ASP A 118 0.45 10.90 -10.34
N SER A 119 0.09 11.16 -11.60
CA SER A 119 -1.32 11.29 -12.01
C SER A 119 -2.12 10.03 -11.76
N GLU A 120 -1.55 8.87 -12.11
CA GLU A 120 -2.21 7.57 -11.91
C GLU A 120 -2.27 7.20 -10.42
N GLN A 121 -1.24 7.54 -9.64
CA GLN A 121 -1.23 7.33 -8.19
C GLN A 121 -2.34 8.15 -7.52
N VAL A 122 -2.46 9.43 -7.86
CA VAL A 122 -3.48 10.33 -7.32
C VAL A 122 -4.87 9.78 -7.63
N MET A 123 -5.14 9.42 -8.89
CA MET A 123 -6.41 8.84 -9.32
C MET A 123 -6.77 7.58 -8.51
N LEU A 124 -5.82 6.66 -8.34
CA LEU A 124 -6.06 5.42 -7.58
C LEU A 124 -6.28 5.65 -6.09
N ILE A 125 -5.57 6.62 -5.48
CA ILE A 125 -5.80 7.00 -4.08
C ILE A 125 -7.18 7.64 -3.91
N GLU A 126 -7.60 8.51 -4.83
CA GLU A 126 -8.92 9.14 -4.80
C GLU A 126 -10.03 8.08 -4.88
N GLU A 127 -9.94 7.17 -5.84
CA GLU A 127 -10.88 6.05 -5.98
C GLU A 127 -10.94 5.20 -4.71
N LEU A 128 -9.78 4.76 -4.18
CA LEU A 128 -9.75 3.94 -2.97
C LEU A 128 -10.35 4.68 -1.76
N THR A 129 -10.04 5.97 -1.62
CA THR A 129 -10.56 6.81 -0.54
C THR A 129 -12.08 6.97 -0.65
N GLU A 130 -12.58 7.16 -1.87
CA GLU A 130 -14.01 7.25 -2.13
C GLU A 130 -14.72 5.93 -1.76
N GLN A 131 -14.24 4.79 -2.23
CA GLN A 131 -14.82 3.48 -1.92
C GLN A 131 -14.86 3.21 -0.41
N VAL A 132 -13.76 3.53 0.28
CA VAL A 132 -13.67 3.40 1.75
C VAL A 132 -14.65 4.36 2.45
N GLY A 133 -14.76 5.60 1.98
CA GLY A 133 -15.68 6.60 2.54
C GLY A 133 -17.16 6.24 2.35
N GLN A 134 -17.53 5.76 1.16
CA GLN A 134 -18.88 5.29 0.87
C GLN A 134 -19.29 4.12 1.78
N ASN A 135 -18.36 3.20 2.04
CA ASN A 135 -18.60 2.06 2.92
C ASN A 135 -18.82 2.48 4.38
N CYS A 136 -18.07 3.47 4.89
CA CYS A 136 -18.30 4.02 6.24
C CYS A 136 -19.64 4.76 6.38
N ASN A 137 -20.11 5.42 5.31
CA ASN A 137 -21.38 6.16 5.32
C ASN A 137 -22.61 5.23 5.27
N CYS A 138 -22.47 4.02 4.74
CA CYS A 138 -23.56 3.04 4.67
C CYS A 138 -23.85 2.34 6.02
N THR A 139 -22.94 2.44 7.01
CA THR A 139 -23.12 1.79 8.32
C THR A 139 -24.09 2.53 9.25
N TYR A 140 -24.59 3.72 8.88
CA TYR A 140 -25.67 4.42 9.59
C TYR A 140 -26.71 5.01 8.62
N PRO A 141 -27.82 4.29 8.32
CA PRO A 141 -29.00 4.91 7.73
C PRO A 141 -29.82 5.58 8.85
N SER A 142 -29.31 6.67 9.43
CA SER A 142 -30.04 7.61 10.29
C SER A 142 -29.23 8.90 10.37
N CYS A 143 -29.63 10.06 9.84
CA CYS A 143 -30.93 10.68 10.04
C CYS A 143 -31.32 11.51 8.81
N SER A 144 -32.55 11.30 8.35
CA SER A 144 -33.34 12.37 7.76
C SER A 144 -33.54 13.46 8.81
N HIS A 145 -33.25 14.71 8.49
CA HIS A 145 -34.00 15.86 8.97
C HIS A 145 -33.81 17.07 8.04
#